data_AF-A0A352YX90-F1
#
_entry.id   AF-A0A352YX90-F1
#
_cell.length_a   1.000
_cell.length_b   1.000
_cell.length_c   1.000
_cell.angle_alpha   90.00
_cell.angle_beta   90.00
_cell.angle_gamma   90.00
#
_symmetry.space_group_name_H-M   'P 1'
#
loop_
_entity.id
_entity.type
_entity.pdbx_description
1 polymer ?
#
loop_
_entity_poly.entity_id
_entity_poly.type
_entity_poly.pdbx_seq_one_letter_code
_entity_poly.pdbx_strand_id
1 'polypeptide(L)'
;VCPTGAITLFSIDAKPDLYMGTAVIQTENCYLANNRECIKCREACKYNAVEFLPGSNVLNMLPVIDTRKCVGCGACEVVCPAACISVMSLMQEEMPQRQKLAQSQYNTVMNFLKARLM
;
A
#
# COMPACT_ATOMS: atom_id res chain seq x y z
N VAL A 1 -20.17 13.92 -16.80
CA VAL A 1 -20.15 14.75 -15.57
C VAL A 1 -21.53 14.80 -14.96
N CYS A 2 -21.63 14.86 -13.63
CA CYS A 2 -22.92 14.87 -12.96
C CYS A 2 -23.60 16.24 -13.16
N PRO A 3 -24.86 16.31 -13.64
CA PRO A 3 -25.54 17.57 -13.90
C PRO A 3 -25.87 18.38 -12.63
N THR A 4 -25.94 17.73 -11.47
CA THR A 4 -26.17 18.41 -10.18
C THR A 4 -24.87 18.96 -9.56
N GLY A 5 -23.72 18.73 -10.17
CA GLY A 5 -22.42 19.16 -9.67
C GLY A 5 -21.77 18.21 -8.65
N ALA A 6 -22.38 17.08 -8.31
CA ALA A 6 -21.81 16.14 -7.34
C ALA A 6 -20.48 15.50 -7.78
N ILE A 7 -20.26 15.35 -9.09
CA ILE A 7 -19.01 14.86 -9.69
C ILE A 7 -18.59 15.86 -10.76
N THR A 8 -17.46 16.53 -10.53
CA THR A 8 -16.85 17.49 -11.46
C THR A 8 -15.89 16.80 -12.42
N LEU A 9 -15.62 17.45 -13.56
CA LEU A 9 -14.51 17.06 -14.43
C LEU A 9 -13.20 17.43 -13.74
N PHE A 10 -12.22 16.52 -13.81
CA PHE A 10 -10.84 16.78 -13.43
C PHE A 10 -9.92 16.27 -14.55
N SER A 11 -8.73 16.86 -14.65
CA SER A 11 -7.72 16.43 -15.63
C SER A 11 -7.11 15.10 -15.23
N ILE A 12 -6.51 14.38 -16.18
CA ILE A 12 -5.78 13.14 -15.89
C ILE A 12 -4.66 13.40 -14.87
N ASP A 13 -4.02 14.57 -14.96
CA ASP A 13 -2.92 14.97 -14.09
C ASP A 13 -3.33 15.20 -12.63
N ALA A 14 -4.62 15.39 -12.36
CA ALA A 14 -5.15 15.53 -10.99
C ALA A 14 -5.35 14.18 -10.28
N LYS A 15 -5.22 13.04 -10.98
CA LYS A 15 -5.40 11.70 -10.39
C LYS A 15 -4.51 11.40 -9.17
N PRO A 16 -3.25 11.86 -9.08
CA PRO A 16 -2.42 11.68 -7.89
C PRO A 16 -2.96 12.42 -6.65
N ASP A 17 -3.75 13.48 -6.83
CA ASP A 17 -4.32 14.29 -5.74
C ASP A 17 -5.64 13.74 -5.22
N LEU A 18 -6.28 12.83 -5.98
CA LEU A 18 -7.52 12.16 -5.61
C LEU A 18 -7.27 11.05 -4.59
N TYR A 19 -7.06 11.45 -3.34
CA TYR A 19 -6.82 10.53 -2.23
C TYR A 19 -8.12 9.87 -1.75
N MET A 20 -8.17 8.54 -1.85
CA MET A 20 -9.27 7.69 -1.42
C MET A 20 -8.93 6.90 -0.14
N GLY A 21 -7.63 6.70 0.14
CA GLY A 21 -7.15 5.96 1.29
C GLY A 21 -5.68 5.56 1.15
N THR A 22 -5.23 4.67 2.03
CA THR A 22 -3.89 4.06 1.96
C THR A 22 -4.01 2.55 1.99
N ALA A 23 -3.28 1.87 1.10
CA ALA A 23 -3.19 0.42 1.12
C ALA A 23 -2.35 -0.05 2.32
N VAL A 24 -2.78 -1.14 2.97
CA VAL A 24 -2.10 -1.83 4.07
C VAL A 24 -1.90 -3.28 3.66
N ILE A 25 -0.71 -3.83 3.91
CA ILE A 25 -0.36 -5.22 3.59
C ILE A 25 -0.15 -5.99 4.89
N GLN A 26 -0.89 -7.08 5.07
CA GLN A 26 -0.65 -8.07 6.12
C GLN A 26 0.45 -9.02 5.64
N THR A 27 1.66 -8.86 6.18
CA THR A 27 2.84 -9.59 5.70
C THR A 27 2.80 -11.07 6.07
N GLU A 28 2.02 -11.46 7.08
CA GLU A 28 1.88 -12.83 7.56
C GLU A 28 1.33 -13.76 6.47
N ASN A 29 0.40 -13.25 5.66
CA ASN A 29 -0.25 -13.99 4.58
C ASN A 29 0.34 -13.70 3.19
N CYS A 30 1.25 -12.73 3.08
CA CYS A 30 1.79 -12.30 1.80
C CYS A 30 2.74 -13.34 1.20
N TYR A 31 2.52 -13.72 -0.07
CA TYR A 31 3.41 -14.67 -0.77
C TYR A 31 4.86 -14.18 -0.86
N LEU A 32 5.08 -12.89 -1.18
CA LEU A 32 6.42 -12.32 -1.28
C LEU A 32 7.17 -12.38 0.06
N ALA A 33 6.51 -11.96 1.15
CA ALA A 33 7.08 -11.97 2.50
C ALA A 33 7.32 -13.40 3.06
N ASN A 34 6.67 -14.40 2.47
CA ASN A 34 6.77 -15.81 2.82
C ASN A 34 7.54 -16.63 1.76
N ASN A 35 8.60 -16.06 1.18
CA ASN A 35 9.56 -16.72 0.29
C ASN A 35 8.95 -17.33 -0.99
N ARG A 36 7.91 -16.71 -1.54
CA ARG A 36 7.35 -17.08 -2.86
C ARG A 36 7.48 -15.92 -3.82
N GLU A 37 7.65 -16.23 -5.10
CA GLU A 37 7.67 -15.22 -6.14
C GLU A 37 6.28 -14.61 -6.33
N CYS A 38 6.13 -13.33 -6.01
CA CYS A 38 4.89 -12.59 -6.25
C CYS A 38 5.19 -11.10 -6.47
N ILE A 39 4.71 -10.56 -7.59
CA ILE A 39 4.92 -9.15 -7.96
C ILE A 39 3.63 -8.40 -8.27
N LYS A 40 2.46 -9.02 -8.05
CA LYS A 40 1.16 -8.55 -8.54
C LYS A 40 0.78 -7.15 -8.05
N CYS A 41 0.96 -6.86 -6.76
CA CYS A 41 0.66 -5.54 -6.21
C CYS A 41 1.54 -4.44 -6.82
N ARG A 42 2.82 -4.74 -7.10
CA ARG A 42 3.77 -3.81 -7.73
C ARG A 42 3.41 -3.56 -9.20
N GLU A 43 3.11 -4.61 -9.96
CA GLU A 43 2.69 -4.49 -11.37
C GLU A 43 1.37 -3.73 -11.55
N ALA A 44 0.42 -3.93 -10.64
CA ALA A 44 -0.87 -3.24 -10.70
C ALA A 44 -0.79 -1.76 -10.30
N CYS A 45 0.23 -1.36 -9.54
CA CYS A 45 0.33 0.00 -9.01
C CYS A 45 0.79 1.00 -10.08
N LYS A 46 -0.12 1.82 -10.61
CA LYS A 46 0.20 2.91 -11.55
C LYS A 46 0.91 4.11 -10.92
N TYR A 47 0.98 4.16 -9.60
CA TYR A 47 1.59 5.26 -8.85
C TYR A 47 3.00 4.94 -8.34
N ASN A 48 3.53 3.74 -8.63
CA ASN A 48 4.82 3.26 -8.10
C ASN A 48 4.91 3.37 -6.56
N ALA A 49 3.78 3.12 -5.88
CA ALA A 49 3.65 3.21 -4.44
C ALA A 49 3.98 1.90 -3.72
N VAL A 50 4.30 0.82 -4.43
CA VAL A 50 4.68 -0.47 -3.84
C VAL A 50 6.17 -0.69 -4.06
N GLU A 51 6.93 -0.71 -2.97
CA GLU A 51 8.37 -0.95 -2.95
C GLU A 51 8.67 -2.31 -2.34
N PHE A 52 9.69 -3.00 -2.84
CA PHE A 52 10.14 -4.27 -2.27
C PHE A 52 11.48 -4.04 -1.58
N LEU A 53 11.51 -4.23 -0.27
CA LEU A 53 12.72 -4.07 0.55
C LEU A 53 13.25 -5.43 0.99
N PRO A 54 14.56 -5.60 1.19
CA PRO A 54 15.11 -6.82 1.76
C PRO A 54 14.51 -7.13 3.14
N GLY A 55 14.21 -8.41 3.37
CA GLY A 55 13.61 -8.93 4.59
C GLY A 55 14.63 -9.50 5.58
N SER A 56 14.14 -10.47 6.39
CA SER A 56 14.85 -11.38 7.32
C SER A 56 16.30 -11.71 7.01
N ASN A 57 16.43 -12.13 5.76
CA ASN A 57 17.59 -12.76 5.18
C ASN A 57 17.67 -12.33 3.72
N VAL A 58 18.81 -12.61 3.09
CA VAL A 58 19.14 -12.15 1.73
C VAL A 58 18.16 -12.66 0.66
N LEU A 59 17.40 -13.73 0.95
CA LEU A 59 16.48 -14.36 0.01
C LEU A 59 15.03 -13.90 0.16
N ASN A 60 14.70 -13.12 1.19
CA ASN A 60 13.34 -12.66 1.45
C ASN A 60 13.19 -11.18 1.06
N MET A 61 12.05 -10.84 0.44
CA MET A 61 11.64 -9.48 0.12
C MET A 61 10.32 -9.15 0.80
N LEU A 62 10.18 -7.93 1.31
CA LEU A 62 8.98 -7.45 1.97
C LEU A 62 8.34 -6.35 1.12
N PRO A 63 7.03 -6.45 0.81
CA PRO A 63 6.33 -5.37 0.14
C PRO A 63 5.97 -4.26 1.14
N VAL A 64 6.25 -3.02 0.76
CA VAL A 64 6.00 -1.82 1.56
C VAL A 64 5.26 -0.79 0.72
N ILE A 65 4.30 -0.08 1.30
CA ILE A 65 3.59 0.99 0.62
C ILE A 65 4.26 2.34 0.92
N ASP A 66 4.74 3.04 -0.10
CA ASP A 66 5.07 4.47 0.01
C ASP A 66 3.76 5.25 0.09
N THR A 67 3.36 5.61 1.32
CA THR A 67 2.09 6.28 1.56
C THR A 67 2.01 7.64 0.89
N ARG A 68 3.14 8.29 0.56
CA ARG A 68 3.18 9.58 -0.14
C ARG A 68 2.76 9.47 -1.61
N LYS A 69 2.95 8.29 -2.21
CA LYS A 69 2.55 7.99 -3.60
C LYS A 69 1.22 7.25 -3.67
N CYS A 70 0.86 6.50 -2.63
CA CYS A 70 -0.40 5.77 -2.58
C CYS A 70 -1.58 6.74 -2.48
N VAL A 71 -2.56 6.57 -3.37
CA VAL A 71 -3.84 7.29 -3.34
C VAL A 71 -5.01 6.42 -2.90
N GLY A 72 -4.77 5.13 -2.63
CA GLY A 72 -5.83 4.22 -2.17
C GLY A 72 -6.81 3.78 -3.26
N CYS A 73 -6.38 3.64 -4.52
CA CYS A 73 -7.27 3.25 -5.62
C CYS A 73 -7.76 1.78 -5.58
N GLY A 74 -7.23 0.94 -4.68
CA GLY A 74 -7.66 -0.45 -4.52
C GLY A 74 -7.15 -1.44 -5.57
N ALA A 75 -6.44 -1.00 -6.61
CA ALA A 75 -5.95 -1.91 -7.65
C ALA A 75 -5.11 -3.07 -7.11
N CYS A 76 -4.23 -2.79 -6.14
CA CYS A 76 -3.39 -3.80 -5.50
C CYS A 76 -4.17 -4.80 -4.62
N GLU A 77 -5.26 -4.35 -4.00
CA GLU A 77 -6.18 -5.20 -3.23
C GLU A 77 -6.88 -6.20 -4.13
N VAL A 78 -7.44 -5.74 -5.26
CA VAL A 78 -8.14 -6.59 -6.24
C VAL A 78 -7.23 -7.67 -6.84
N VAL A 79 -5.98 -7.35 -7.15
CA VAL A 79 -5.07 -8.32 -7.80
C VAL A 79 -4.33 -9.24 -6.82
N CYS A 80 -4.48 -9.05 -5.51
CA CYS A 80 -3.73 -9.80 -4.53
C CYS A 80 -4.23 -11.25 -4.44
N PRO A 81 -3.45 -12.27 -4.86
CA PRO A 81 -3.92 -13.66 -4.80
C PRO A 81 -4.05 -14.20 -3.36
N ALA A 82 -3.38 -13.54 -2.41
CA ALA A 82 -3.44 -13.90 -0.98
C ALA A 82 -4.53 -13.15 -0.22
N ALA A 83 -5.27 -12.23 -0.86
CA ALA A 83 -6.27 -11.37 -0.23
C ALA A 83 -5.78 -10.68 1.05
N CYS A 84 -4.50 -10.33 1.11
CA CYS A 84 -3.83 -9.80 2.31
C CYS A 84 -3.56 -8.29 2.23
N ILE A 85 -4.23 -7.59 1.31
CA ILE A 85 -4.09 -6.15 1.10
C ILE A 85 -5.47 -5.52 1.25
N SER A 86 -5.57 -4.46 2.05
CA SER A 86 -6.80 -3.68 2.21
C SER A 86 -6.52 -2.19 2.05
N VAL A 87 -7.46 -1.44 1.46
CA VAL A 87 -7.39 0.03 1.47
C VAL A 87 -8.19 0.58 2.64
N MET A 88 -7.51 1.35 3.49
CA MET A 88 -8.14 2.05 4.61
C MET A 88 -8.33 3.52 4.26
N SER A 89 -9.58 3.99 4.25
CA SER A 89 -9.90 5.41 4.17
C SER A 89 -9.77 6.04 5.56
N LEU A 90 -8.89 7.03 5.71
CA LEU A 90 -8.86 7.85 6.92
C LEU A 90 -9.92 8.93 6.76
N MET A 91 -10.97 8.89 7.59
CA MET A 91 -12.00 9.92 7.61
C MET A 91 -11.42 11.22 8.18
N GLN A 92 -10.99 12.09 7.25
CA GLN A 92 -10.85 13.56 7.22
C GLN A 92 -10.27 14.37 8.39
N GLU A 93 -10.18 13.90 9.63
CA GLU A 93 -9.55 14.68 10.69
C GLU A 93 -8.15 14.14 11.01
N GLU A 94 -7.18 14.74 10.30
CA GLU A 94 -5.74 14.87 10.59
C GLU A 94 -4.82 14.35 9.47
N MET A 95 -4.35 15.30 8.65
CA MET A 95 -3.16 15.20 7.79
C MET A 95 -1.92 14.49 8.42
N PRO A 96 -1.64 14.51 9.74
CA PRO A 96 -0.54 13.70 10.30
C PRO A 96 -0.73 12.17 10.27
N GLN A 97 -1.92 11.65 9.98
CA GLN A 97 -2.17 10.20 10.05
C GLN A 97 -1.65 9.42 8.83
N ARG A 98 -1.49 10.07 7.66
CA ARG A 98 -0.82 9.48 6.49
C ARG A 98 0.64 9.10 6.80
N GLN A 99 1.31 9.87 7.67
CA GLN A 99 2.64 9.56 8.21
C GLN A 99 2.58 8.49 9.31
N LYS A 100 1.58 8.53 10.20
CA LYS A 100 1.41 7.48 11.23
C LYS A 100 1.19 6.09 10.61
N LEU A 101 0.43 5.97 9.52
CA LEU A 101 0.24 4.70 8.80
C LEU A 101 1.51 4.25 8.09
N ALA A 102 2.27 5.19 7.49
CA ALA A 102 3.59 4.91 6.93
C ALA A 102 4.55 4.37 7.99
N GLN A 103 4.56 5.00 9.16
CA GLN A 103 5.37 4.59 10.31
C GLN A 103 4.91 3.23 10.86
N SER A 104 3.60 2.97 10.90
CA SER A 104 3.05 1.68 11.33
C SER A 104 3.47 0.56 10.38
N GLN A 105 3.37 0.77 9.07
CA GLN A 105 3.82 -0.23 8.09
C GLN A 105 5.33 -0.46 8.15
N TYR A 106 6.13 0.61 8.29
CA TYR A 106 7.56 0.50 8.53
C TYR A 106 7.86 -0.27 9.83
N ASN A 107 7.17 0.03 10.93
CA ASN A 107 7.35 -0.65 12.21
C ASN A 107 6.96 -2.14 12.12
N THR A 108 5.91 -2.49 11.37
CA THR A 108 5.53 -3.89 11.10
C THR A 108 6.65 -4.62 10.35
N VAL A 109 7.20 -3.99 9.32
CA VAL A 109 8.37 -4.50 8.58
C VAL A 109 9.56 -4.67 9.53
N MET A 110 9.91 -3.66 10.31
CA MET A 110 11.05 -3.70 11.25
C MET A 110 10.85 -4.71 12.40
N ASN A 111 9.62 -4.91 12.87
CA ASN A 111 9.31 -5.92 13.87
C ASN A 111 9.41 -7.32 13.28
N PHE A 112 8.96 -7.52 12.03
CA PHE A 112 9.14 -8.77 11.31
C PHE A 112 10.63 -9.09 11.08
N LEU A 113 11.45 -8.07 10.77
CA LEU A 113 12.91 -8.23 10.69
C LEU A 113 13.51 -8.72 12.01
N LYS A 114 13.05 -8.18 13.15
CA LYS A 114 13.56 -8.54 14.48
C LYS A 114 13.08 -9.92 14.98
N ALA A 115 11.84 -10.30 14.72
CA ALA A 115 11.21 -11.51 15.28
C ALA A 115 11.75 -12.85 14.74
N ARG A 116 12.56 -12.83 13.67
CA ARG A 116 13.15 -14.05 13.06
C ARG A 116 14.69 -14.08 13.10
N LEU A 117 15.32 -13.11 13.76
CA LEU A 117 16.76 -13.10 14.09
C LEU A 117 17.04 -13.64 15.52
N MET A 118 15.99 -14.10 16.21
CA MET A 118 16.02 -14.87 17.46
C MET A 118 15.61 -16.31 17.17
#